data_AF-A0A9D0HPZ6-F1
#
_entry.id   AF-A0A9D0HPZ6-F1
#
_cell.length_a   1.000
_cell.length_b   1.000
_cell.length_c   1.000
_cell.angle_alpha   90.00
_cell.angle_beta   90.00
_cell.angle_gamma   90.00
#
_symmetry.space_group_name_H-M   'P 1'
#
loop_
_entity.id
_entity.type
_entity.pdbx_description
1 polymer ?
#
loop_
_entity_poly.entity_id
_entity_poly.type
_entity_poly.pdbx_seq_one_letter_code
_entity_poly.pdbx_strand_id
1 'polypeptide(L)'
;QLIESTKRNPSNYFLYLYEGSSRDAKSLVSSFGKKNSAISVRFFEANYKQANEFARGIVQELGLNISPYALNYLLSTLNFNLALIQKELEKLAILNEPIEVAHIDSLVYSTAPLAVEKAIISLFKKEDITTTINHLIELGEDIFALLRAIERFLQQLFLFNAYIRLNGAPNSKEILGYQLPKFVENERAALANRIKPATLLKIYQILLEAELLIKTSPASTKESLFYATLIKIREVL
;
A
#
# COMPACT_ATOMS: atom_id res chain seq x y z
N GLN A 1 34.27 6.26 12.57
CA GLN A 1 35.07 5.01 12.51
C GLN A 1 34.84 4.23 11.22
N LEU A 2 33.60 3.89 10.84
CA LEU A 2 33.34 3.09 9.61
C LEU A 2 33.85 3.74 8.30
N ILE A 3 33.64 5.05 8.13
CA ILE A 3 34.15 5.82 6.97
C ILE A 3 35.69 5.89 6.93
N GLU A 4 36.36 5.85 8.08
CA GLU A 4 37.83 5.82 8.12
C GLU A 4 38.36 4.45 7.68
N SER A 5 37.63 3.37 7.98
CA SER A 5 38.00 2.01 7.58
C SER A 5 37.97 1.80 6.07
N THR A 6 37.16 2.56 5.32
CA THR A 6 37.15 2.49 3.84
C THR A 6 38.39 3.11 3.21
N LYS A 7 39.09 4.03 3.91
CA LYS A 7 40.34 4.64 3.44
C LYS A 7 41.55 3.72 3.58
N ARG A 8 41.46 2.67 4.41
CA ARG A 8 42.58 1.77 4.70
C ARG A 8 42.81 0.71 3.62
N ASN A 9 41.80 0.39 2.82
CA ASN A 9 41.89 -0.60 1.76
C ASN A 9 41.00 -0.15 0.57
N PRO A 10 41.54 -0.06 -0.66
CA PRO A 10 40.77 0.34 -1.85
C PRO A 10 39.55 -0.54 -2.15
N SER A 11 39.52 -1.78 -1.65
CA SER A 11 38.41 -2.72 -1.83
C SER A 11 37.27 -2.53 -0.82
N ASN A 12 37.44 -1.65 0.17
CA ASN A 12 36.43 -1.44 1.21
C ASN A 12 35.45 -0.35 0.80
N TYR A 13 34.16 -0.70 0.76
CA TYR A 13 33.08 0.23 0.49
C TYR A 13 32.11 0.27 1.68
N PHE A 14 31.49 1.43 1.88
CA PHE A 14 30.46 1.61 2.91
C PHE A 14 29.25 2.30 2.28
N LEU A 15 28.15 1.55 2.22
CA LEU A 15 26.85 2.03 1.80
C LEU A 15 25.96 2.18 3.03
N TYR A 16 25.27 3.32 3.14
CA TYR A 16 24.34 3.58 4.23
C TYR A 16 23.07 4.21 3.68
N LEU A 17 21.93 3.57 3.93
CA LEU A 17 20.61 4.08 3.60
C LEU A 17 19.99 4.69 4.86
N TYR A 18 19.52 5.94 4.76
CA TYR A 18 18.82 6.62 5.84
C TYR A 18 17.36 6.83 5.45
N GLU A 19 16.44 6.23 6.21
CA GLU A 19 15.00 6.21 5.92
C GLU A 19 14.20 7.24 6.75
N GLY A 20 14.86 8.22 7.37
CA GLY A 20 14.22 9.24 8.21
C GLY A 20 14.04 10.61 7.55
N SER A 21 13.59 11.59 8.34
CA SER A 21 13.42 12.97 7.87
C SER A 21 14.75 13.60 7.46
N SER A 22 14.77 14.25 6.29
CA SER A 22 15.97 14.94 5.78
C SER A 22 16.51 16.01 6.75
N ARG A 23 15.66 16.56 7.63
CA ARG A 23 16.06 17.54 8.64
C ARG A 23 17.02 16.95 9.68
N ASP A 24 16.84 15.67 9.99
CA ASP A 24 17.59 14.95 11.03
C ASP A 24 18.88 14.33 10.46
N ALA A 25 18.97 14.19 9.13
CA ALA A 25 20.12 13.63 8.43
C ALA A 25 21.30 14.60 8.24
N LYS A 26 21.24 15.86 8.70
CA LYS A 26 22.24 16.88 8.35
C LYS A 26 23.67 16.51 8.76
N SER A 27 23.85 16.02 9.99
CA SER A 27 25.16 15.58 10.50
C SER A 27 25.67 14.35 9.75
N LEU A 28 24.78 13.42 9.42
CA LEU A 28 25.09 12.23 8.63
C LEU A 28 25.55 12.60 7.21
N VAL A 29 24.79 13.45 6.50
CA VAL A 29 25.14 13.94 5.16
C VAL A 29 26.52 14.60 5.15
N SER A 30 26.84 15.39 6.19
CA SER A 30 28.15 16.03 6.30
C SER A 30 29.31 15.03 6.46
N SER A 31 29.03 13.86 7.05
CA SER A 31 30.01 12.78 7.19
C SER A 31 30.34 12.11 5.85
N PHE A 32 29.40 12.12 4.89
CA PHE A 32 29.56 11.60 3.53
C PHE A 32 29.95 12.69 2.50
N GLY A 33 30.72 13.69 2.93
CA GLY A 33 31.21 14.76 2.06
C GLY A 33 32.53 14.46 1.34
N LYS A 34 32.90 15.33 0.40
CA LYS A 34 34.15 15.24 -0.38
C LYS A 34 35.42 15.09 0.48
N LYS A 35 35.45 15.69 1.67
CA LYS A 35 36.58 15.58 2.62
C LYS A 35 36.86 14.14 3.06
N ASN A 36 35.86 13.27 2.98
CA ASN A 36 35.96 11.87 3.34
C ASN A 36 35.97 10.94 2.12
N SER A 37 36.20 11.46 0.92
CA SER A 37 36.12 10.70 -0.34
C SER A 37 34.78 9.96 -0.48
N ALA A 38 33.71 10.57 0.04
CA ALA A 38 32.38 9.98 0.09
C ALA A 38 31.38 10.86 -0.69
N ILE A 39 30.27 10.24 -1.07
CA ILE A 39 29.17 10.88 -1.79
C ILE A 39 27.90 10.65 -0.98
N SER A 40 27.07 11.69 -0.87
CA SER A 40 25.72 11.61 -0.34
C SER A 40 24.74 11.93 -1.47
N VAL A 41 23.80 11.03 -1.70
CA VAL A 41 22.72 11.20 -2.68
C VAL A 41 21.41 11.29 -1.90
N ARG A 42 20.58 12.27 -2.26
CA ARG A 42 19.22 12.38 -1.74
C ARG A 42 18.26 11.83 -2.79
N PHE A 43 17.39 10.94 -2.36
CA PHE A 43 16.28 10.47 -3.15
C PHE A 43 15.07 11.37 -2.85
N PHE A 44 14.37 11.76 -3.90
CA PHE A 44 13.13 12.51 -3.83
C PHE A 44 12.05 11.68 -4.50
N GLU A 45 10.80 11.85 -4.07
CA GLU A 45 9.68 11.27 -4.79
C GLU A 45 9.63 11.88 -6.20
N ALA A 46 9.44 11.01 -7.19
CA ALA A 46 9.28 11.47 -8.56
C ALA A 46 7.95 12.20 -8.71
N ASN A 47 8.00 13.38 -9.31
CA ASN A 47 6.77 14.05 -9.74
C ASN A 47 6.20 13.37 -11.00
N TYR A 48 4.96 13.70 -11.35
CA TYR A 48 4.26 13.16 -12.51
C TYR A 48 5.11 13.15 -13.80
N LYS A 49 5.79 14.28 -14.09
CA LYS A 49 6.60 14.43 -15.30
C LYS A 49 7.81 13.50 -15.27
N GLN A 50 8.50 13.41 -14.13
CA GLN A 50 9.65 12.54 -13.94
C GLN A 50 9.28 11.06 -14.03
N ALA A 51 8.15 10.66 -13.45
CA ALA A 51 7.65 9.28 -13.55
C ALA A 51 7.30 8.90 -15.00
N ASN A 52 6.74 9.84 -15.77
CA ASN A 52 6.45 9.64 -17.19
C ASN A 52 7.74 9.51 -18.02
N GLU A 53 8.71 10.39 -17.80
CA GLU A 53 10.01 10.35 -18.47
C GLU A 53 10.76 9.04 -18.16
N PHE A 54 10.76 8.62 -16.89
CA PHE A 54 11.31 7.33 -16.45
C PHE A 54 10.66 6.15 -17.17
N ALA A 55 9.32 6.09 -17.18
CA ALA A 55 8.58 5.02 -17.81
C ALA A 55 8.79 4.96 -19.34
N ARG A 56 8.88 6.12 -20.01
CA ARG A 56 9.19 6.20 -21.44
C ARG A 56 10.58 5.67 -21.75
N GLY A 57 11.56 5.91 -20.88
CA GLY A 57 12.90 5.34 -21.01
C GLY A 57 12.86 3.81 -21.02
N ILE A 58 12.12 3.22 -20.07
CA ILE A 58 11.94 1.76 -19.98
C ILE A 58 11.20 1.22 -21.21
N VAL A 59 10.13 1.88 -21.65
CA VAL A 59 9.38 1.50 -22.86
C VAL A 59 10.30 1.45 -24.08
N GLN A 60 11.18 2.43 -24.24
CA GLN A 60 12.17 2.45 -25.33
C GLN A 60 13.21 1.34 -25.20
N GLU A 61 13.72 1.11 -23.99
CA GLU A 61 14.71 0.06 -23.70
C GLU A 61 14.15 -1.35 -23.98
N LEU A 62 12.89 -1.59 -23.62
CA LEU A 62 12.21 -2.87 -23.83
C LEU A 62 11.63 -3.03 -25.24
N GLY A 63 11.66 -1.99 -26.09
CA GLY A 63 10.98 -2.01 -27.39
C GLY A 63 9.47 -2.21 -27.30
N LEU A 64 8.85 -1.81 -26.18
CA LEU A 64 7.45 -2.07 -25.89
C LEU A 64 6.54 -1.18 -26.75
N ASN A 65 5.59 -1.77 -27.46
CA ASN A 65 4.59 -1.02 -28.21
C ASN A 65 3.40 -0.68 -27.30
N ILE A 66 3.44 0.47 -26.63
CA ILE A 66 2.35 0.97 -25.77
C ILE A 66 1.97 2.40 -26.16
N SER A 67 0.67 2.66 -26.28
CA SER A 67 0.20 4.01 -26.60
C SER A 67 0.46 4.99 -25.45
N PRO A 68 0.65 6.31 -25.70
CA PRO A 68 0.80 7.30 -24.64
C PRO A 68 -0.39 7.34 -23.67
N TYR A 69 -1.59 7.03 -24.15
CA TYR A 69 -2.79 6.94 -23.32
C TYR A 69 -2.73 5.73 -22.38
N ALA A 70 -2.43 4.53 -22.90
CA ALA A 70 -2.28 3.32 -22.09
C ALA A 70 -1.13 3.45 -21.08
N LEU A 71 0.00 4.06 -21.48
CA LEU A 71 1.11 4.33 -20.56
C LEU A 71 0.69 5.26 -19.42
N ASN A 72 0.00 6.36 -19.71
CA ASN A 72 -0.51 7.25 -18.66
C ASN A 72 -1.52 6.57 -17.73
N TYR A 73 -2.37 5.70 -18.28
CA TYR A 73 -3.31 4.90 -17.52
C TYR A 73 -2.57 3.95 -16.56
N LEU A 74 -1.58 3.19 -17.06
CA LEU A 74 -0.71 2.33 -16.27
C LEU A 74 -0.04 3.06 -15.11
N LEU A 75 0.58 4.22 -15.38
CA LEU A 75 1.26 5.03 -14.36
C LEU A 75 0.29 5.48 -13.26
N SER A 76 -0.95 5.83 -13.65
CA SER A 76 -1.99 6.24 -12.71
C SER A 76 -2.50 5.06 -11.88
N THR A 77 -2.69 3.89 -12.49
CA THR A 77 -3.08 2.64 -11.80
C THR A 77 -2.06 2.26 -10.73
N LEU A 78 -0.78 2.46 -11.01
CA LEU A 78 0.33 2.16 -10.10
C LEU A 78 0.70 3.33 -9.16
N ASN A 79 -0.11 4.38 -9.13
CA ASN A 79 0.10 5.58 -8.31
C ASN A 79 1.52 6.16 -8.43
N PHE A 80 2.07 6.15 -9.65
CA PHE A 80 3.41 6.67 -9.96
C PHE A 80 4.56 6.02 -9.17
N ASN A 81 4.36 4.82 -8.62
CA ASN A 81 5.40 4.05 -7.96
C ASN A 81 6.40 3.51 -8.99
N LEU A 82 7.59 4.12 -9.08
CA LEU A 82 8.59 3.80 -10.10
C LEU A 82 9.01 2.32 -10.10
N ALA A 83 9.13 1.71 -8.91
CA ALA A 83 9.55 0.32 -8.79
C ALA A 83 8.50 -0.63 -9.38
N LEU A 84 7.21 -0.39 -9.10
CA LEU A 84 6.13 -1.17 -9.70
C LEU A 84 5.99 -0.90 -11.19
N ILE A 85 6.10 0.36 -11.61
CA ILE A 85 6.05 0.74 -13.03
C ILE A 85 7.09 -0.03 -13.83
N GLN A 86 8.33 -0.10 -13.34
CA GLN A 86 9.37 -0.87 -14.01
C GLN A 86 8.99 -2.35 -14.12
N LYS A 87 8.56 -2.97 -13.02
CA LYS A 87 8.20 -4.40 -12.99
C LYS A 87 7.02 -4.73 -13.90
N GLU A 88 6.03 -3.85 -13.95
CA GLU A 88 4.84 -4.03 -14.76
C GLU A 88 5.13 -3.82 -16.25
N LEU A 89 6.00 -2.87 -16.61
CA LEU A 89 6.48 -2.73 -18.00
C LEU A 89 7.32 -3.93 -18.45
N GLU A 90 8.22 -4.43 -17.59
CA GLU A 90 9.00 -5.66 -17.82
C GLU A 90 8.06 -6.86 -18.06
N LYS A 91 6.98 -6.99 -17.26
CA LYS A 91 5.99 -8.05 -17.41
C LYS A 91 5.18 -7.91 -18.70
N LEU A 92 4.68 -6.71 -19.01
CA LEU A 92 3.89 -6.46 -20.22
C LEU A 92 4.70 -6.71 -21.50
N ALA A 93 6.01 -6.48 -21.47
CA ALA A 93 6.91 -6.79 -22.59
C ALA A 93 6.94 -8.28 -22.96
N ILE A 94 6.61 -9.18 -22.03
CA ILE A 94 6.55 -10.63 -22.27
C ILE A 94 5.43 -11.00 -23.26
N LEU A 95 4.34 -10.21 -23.31
CA LEU A 95 3.22 -10.48 -24.20
C LEU A 95 3.59 -10.38 -25.69
N ASN A 96 4.65 -9.60 -25.99
CA ASN A 96 5.15 -9.40 -27.34
C ASN A 96 4.09 -8.92 -28.36
N GLU A 97 3.13 -8.13 -27.88
CA GLU A 97 2.05 -7.54 -28.67
C GLU A 97 1.78 -6.08 -28.24
N PRO A 98 1.00 -5.30 -29.03
CA PRO A 98 0.63 -3.95 -28.64
C PRO A 98 -0.15 -3.90 -27.33
N ILE A 99 0.30 -3.08 -26.39
CA ILE A 99 -0.32 -2.95 -25.07
C ILE A 99 -1.48 -1.96 -25.11
N GLU A 100 -2.67 -2.47 -24.83
CA GLU A 100 -3.91 -1.71 -24.70
C GLU A 100 -4.32 -1.55 -23.23
N VAL A 101 -5.29 -0.67 -22.97
CA VAL A 101 -5.87 -0.50 -21.64
C VAL A 101 -6.49 -1.79 -21.11
N ALA A 102 -7.09 -2.61 -21.99
CA ALA A 102 -7.63 -3.91 -21.60
C ALA A 102 -6.56 -4.87 -21.04
N HIS A 103 -5.32 -4.82 -21.55
CA HIS A 103 -4.20 -5.58 -21.00
C HIS A 103 -3.80 -5.05 -19.63
N ILE A 104 -3.81 -3.72 -19.44
CA ILE A 104 -3.53 -3.10 -18.15
C ILE A 104 -4.60 -3.48 -17.12
N ASP A 105 -5.88 -3.38 -17.47
CA ASP A 105 -6.99 -3.73 -16.58
C ASP A 105 -7.00 -5.22 -16.19
N SER A 106 -6.55 -6.09 -17.09
CA SER A 106 -6.54 -7.54 -16.84
C SER A 106 -5.27 -8.02 -16.14
N LEU A 107 -4.13 -7.36 -16.34
CA LEU A 107 -2.82 -7.87 -15.91
C LEU A 107 -2.12 -6.99 -14.88
N VAL A 108 -2.52 -5.74 -14.71
CA VAL A 108 -1.85 -4.77 -13.83
C VAL A 108 -2.78 -4.30 -12.73
N TYR A 109 -2.55 -4.80 -11.52
CA TYR A 109 -3.30 -4.36 -10.34
C TYR A 109 -2.59 -3.20 -9.62
N SER A 110 -3.41 -2.26 -9.16
CA SER A 110 -2.97 -1.13 -8.35
C SER A 110 -2.22 -1.58 -7.09
N THR A 111 -1.28 -0.76 -6.63
CA THR A 111 -0.48 -0.93 -5.41
C THR A 111 -1.28 -1.65 -4.32
N ALA A 112 -0.75 -2.77 -3.81
CA ALA A 112 -1.46 -3.62 -2.85
C ALA A 112 -2.13 -2.84 -1.70
N PRO A 113 -1.56 -1.77 -1.11
CA PRO A 113 -2.24 -0.98 -0.10
C PRO A 113 -3.59 -0.37 -0.55
N LEU A 114 -3.70 0.11 -1.79
CA LEU A 114 -4.94 0.70 -2.31
C LEU A 114 -5.96 -0.38 -2.67
N ALA A 115 -5.51 -1.50 -3.23
CA ALA A 115 -6.37 -2.65 -3.52
C ALA A 115 -6.92 -3.27 -2.22
N VAL A 116 -6.09 -3.37 -1.18
CA VAL A 116 -6.51 -3.78 0.17
C VAL A 116 -7.53 -2.81 0.75
N GLU A 117 -7.26 -1.50 0.71
CA GLU A 117 -8.21 -0.51 1.24
C GLU A 117 -9.56 -0.58 0.50
N LYS A 118 -9.55 -0.69 -0.83
CA LYS A 118 -10.77 -0.88 -1.62
C LYS A 118 -11.51 -2.16 -1.23
N ALA A 119 -10.82 -3.29 -1.12
CA ALA A 119 -11.43 -4.57 -0.71
C ALA A 119 -12.08 -4.46 0.68
N ILE A 120 -11.43 -3.79 1.63
CA ILE A 120 -11.97 -3.56 2.96
C ILE A 120 -13.21 -2.65 2.89
N ILE A 121 -13.15 -1.55 2.14
CA ILE A 121 -14.33 -0.67 1.96
C ILE A 121 -15.51 -1.47 1.37
N SER A 122 -15.27 -2.27 0.34
CA SER A 122 -16.28 -3.12 -0.29
C SER A 122 -16.83 -4.18 0.68
N LEU A 123 -16.00 -4.79 1.53
CA LEU A 123 -16.44 -5.68 2.61
C LEU A 123 -17.44 -4.97 3.53
N PHE A 124 -17.09 -3.78 4.02
CA PHE A 124 -17.95 -2.99 4.90
C PHE A 124 -19.18 -2.42 4.20
N LYS A 125 -19.17 -2.32 2.86
CA LYS A 125 -20.33 -2.01 2.02
C LYS A 125 -21.24 -3.21 1.74
N LYS A 126 -20.80 -4.45 2.05
CA LYS A 126 -21.42 -5.75 1.70
C LYS A 126 -21.37 -6.12 0.21
N GLU A 127 -20.44 -5.50 -0.51
CA GLU A 127 -20.16 -5.83 -1.91
C GLU A 127 -19.40 -7.17 -2.01
N ASP A 128 -19.32 -7.72 -3.22
CA ASP A 128 -18.46 -8.89 -3.45
C ASP A 128 -16.98 -8.48 -3.45
N ILE A 129 -16.17 -9.24 -2.74
CA ILE A 129 -14.72 -9.01 -2.57
C ILE A 129 -13.89 -10.22 -2.97
N THR A 130 -14.54 -11.32 -3.39
CA THR A 130 -13.90 -12.63 -3.55
C THR A 130 -12.77 -12.57 -4.58
N THR A 131 -13.03 -11.98 -5.74
CA THR A 131 -12.03 -11.78 -6.80
C THR A 131 -10.86 -10.92 -6.34
N THR A 132 -11.13 -9.81 -5.65
CA THR A 132 -10.07 -8.92 -5.17
C THR A 132 -9.20 -9.60 -4.10
N ILE A 133 -9.80 -10.33 -3.16
CA ILE A 133 -9.06 -11.04 -2.11
C ILE A 133 -8.26 -12.21 -2.66
N ASN A 134 -8.86 -13.04 -3.53
CA ASN A 134 -8.14 -14.13 -4.21
C ASN A 134 -6.90 -13.59 -4.90
N HIS A 135 -7.06 -12.49 -5.64
CA HIS A 135 -5.96 -11.91 -6.38
C HIS A 135 -4.86 -11.32 -5.47
N LEU A 136 -5.23 -10.66 -4.36
CA LEU A 136 -4.25 -10.18 -3.38
C LEU A 136 -3.42 -11.34 -2.81
N ILE A 137 -4.06 -12.47 -2.50
CA ILE A 137 -3.37 -13.67 -1.99
C ILE A 137 -2.49 -14.31 -3.06
N GLU A 138 -2.96 -14.41 -4.31
CA GLU A 138 -2.16 -14.89 -5.45
C GLU A 138 -0.91 -14.04 -5.69
N LEU A 139 -1.00 -12.72 -5.48
CA LEU A 139 0.13 -11.79 -5.55
C LEU A 139 1.10 -11.91 -4.36
N GLY A 140 0.80 -12.78 -3.39
CA GLY A 140 1.63 -13.05 -2.23
C GLY A 140 1.41 -12.07 -1.07
N GLU A 141 0.29 -11.35 -1.03
CA GLU A 141 -0.06 -10.55 0.15
C GLU A 141 -0.20 -11.45 1.38
N ASP A 142 0.45 -11.03 2.46
CA ASP A 142 0.44 -11.75 3.72
C ASP A 142 -0.97 -11.69 4.35
N ILE A 143 -1.56 -12.85 4.62
CA ILE A 143 -2.88 -12.98 5.27
C ILE A 143 -2.89 -12.20 6.59
N PHE A 144 -1.79 -12.19 7.36
CA PHE A 144 -1.75 -11.41 8.60
C PHE A 144 -1.71 -9.90 8.32
N ALA A 145 -1.11 -9.45 7.21
CA ALA A 145 -1.15 -8.05 6.80
C ALA A 145 -2.56 -7.62 6.41
N LEU A 146 -3.31 -8.47 5.69
CA LEU A 146 -4.72 -8.25 5.36
C LEU A 146 -5.58 -8.18 6.62
N LEU A 147 -5.42 -9.11 7.55
CA LEU A 147 -6.17 -9.13 8.82
C LEU A 147 -5.92 -7.85 9.64
N ARG A 148 -4.64 -7.48 9.82
CA ARG A 148 -4.26 -6.23 10.49
C ARG A 148 -4.80 -4.98 9.77
N ALA A 149 -4.91 -5.01 8.45
CA ALA A 149 -5.50 -3.89 7.70
C ALA A 149 -7.00 -3.75 8.00
N ILE A 150 -7.73 -4.86 8.06
CA ILE A 150 -9.16 -4.88 8.45
C ILE A 150 -9.33 -4.36 9.90
N GLU A 151 -8.50 -4.82 10.83
CA GLU A 151 -8.51 -4.35 12.23
C GLU A 151 -8.25 -2.85 12.36
N ARG A 152 -7.23 -2.33 11.67
CA ARG A 152 -6.93 -0.89 11.64
C ARG A 152 -8.10 -0.09 11.07
N PHE A 153 -8.74 -0.59 10.03
CA PHE A 153 -9.92 0.04 9.43
C PHE A 153 -11.10 0.07 10.40
N LEU A 154 -11.37 -1.04 11.08
CA LEU A 154 -12.41 -1.15 12.09
C LEU A 154 -12.16 -0.19 13.26
N GLN A 155 -10.90 -0.02 13.68
CA GLN A 155 -10.51 0.95 14.71
C GLN A 155 -10.82 2.37 14.27
N GLN A 156 -10.49 2.73 13.04
CA GLN A 156 -10.85 4.03 12.50
C GLN A 156 -12.36 4.22 12.51
N LEU A 157 -13.15 3.25 12.02
CA LEU A 157 -14.61 3.36 12.03
C LEU A 157 -15.18 3.54 13.44
N PHE A 158 -14.63 2.84 14.44
CA PHE A 158 -15.02 3.02 15.84
C PHE A 158 -14.71 4.43 16.33
N LEU A 159 -13.51 4.95 16.07
CA LEU A 159 -13.12 6.30 16.48
C LEU A 159 -13.98 7.37 15.80
N PHE A 160 -14.27 7.20 14.51
CA PHE A 160 -15.22 8.07 13.79
C PHE A 160 -16.62 8.02 14.42
N ASN A 161 -17.14 6.82 14.71
CA ASN A 161 -18.46 6.65 15.32
C ASN A 161 -18.53 7.33 16.70
N ALA A 162 -17.52 7.13 17.54
CA ALA A 162 -17.42 7.73 18.86
C ALA A 162 -17.35 9.26 18.79
N TYR A 163 -16.46 9.79 17.94
CA TYR A 163 -16.27 11.22 17.79
C TYR A 163 -17.52 11.92 17.25
N ILE A 164 -18.16 11.36 16.21
CA ILE A 164 -19.39 11.93 15.63
C ILE A 164 -20.51 11.97 16.68
N ARG A 165 -20.64 10.94 17.53
CA ARG A 165 -21.65 10.92 18.61
C ARG A 165 -21.42 11.98 19.67
N LEU A 166 -20.17 12.33 19.96
CA LEU A 166 -19.81 13.31 20.98
C LEU A 166 -19.84 14.76 20.44
N ASN A 167 -19.48 14.96 19.17
CA ASN A 167 -19.24 16.29 18.60
C ASN A 167 -20.21 16.67 17.46
N GLY A 168 -21.06 15.75 17.01
CA GLY A 168 -22.08 15.97 15.97
C GLY A 168 -21.57 15.95 14.53
N ALA A 169 -20.27 16.15 14.29
CA ALA A 169 -19.66 16.15 12.95
C ALA A 169 -18.31 15.42 12.95
N PRO A 170 -17.89 14.82 11.81
CA PRO A 170 -16.56 14.20 11.71
C PRO A 170 -15.45 15.24 11.59
N ASN A 171 -14.32 14.98 12.25
CA ASN A 171 -13.09 15.75 12.11
C ASN A 171 -11.88 14.79 12.11
N SER A 172 -11.40 14.43 10.93
CA SER A 172 -10.31 13.46 10.78
C SER A 172 -9.02 13.87 11.48
N LYS A 173 -8.72 15.18 11.55
CA LYS A 173 -7.53 15.68 12.26
C LYS A 173 -7.58 15.39 13.76
N GLU A 174 -8.75 15.54 14.38
CA GLU A 174 -8.91 15.23 15.80
C GLU A 174 -9.03 13.72 16.06
N ILE A 175 -9.62 12.98 15.12
CA ILE A 175 -9.81 11.52 15.22
C ILE A 175 -8.49 10.75 15.00
N LEU A 176 -7.71 11.14 14.00
CA LEU A 176 -6.54 10.39 13.51
C LEU A 176 -5.20 11.11 13.73
N GLY A 177 -5.22 12.39 14.13
CA GLY A 177 -4.03 13.22 14.27
C GLY A 177 -3.56 13.90 12.98
N TYR A 178 -4.23 13.65 11.84
CA TYR A 178 -3.94 14.27 10.55
C TYR A 178 -5.23 14.44 9.73
N GLN A 179 -5.23 15.43 8.82
CA GLN A 179 -6.40 15.73 8.00
C GLN A 179 -6.49 14.79 6.79
N LEU A 180 -7.61 14.09 6.65
CA LEU A 180 -7.94 13.33 5.45
C LEU A 180 -8.50 14.23 4.34
N PRO A 181 -8.36 13.84 3.06
CA PRO A 181 -9.13 14.43 1.97
C PRO A 181 -10.63 14.36 2.26
N LYS A 182 -11.37 15.42 1.93
CA LYS A 182 -12.78 15.57 2.34
C LYS A 182 -13.68 14.43 1.88
N PHE A 183 -13.45 13.89 0.68
CA PHE A 183 -14.22 12.76 0.15
C PHE A 183 -13.99 11.48 0.96
N VAL A 184 -12.74 11.20 1.38
CA VAL A 184 -12.39 10.04 2.23
C VAL A 184 -12.98 10.21 3.63
N GLU A 185 -12.88 11.40 4.20
CA GLU A 185 -13.46 11.73 5.52
C GLU A 185 -14.98 11.50 5.51
N ASN A 186 -15.66 11.96 4.46
CA ASN A 186 -17.10 11.77 4.30
C ASN A 186 -17.47 10.30 4.12
N GLU A 187 -16.71 9.54 3.32
CA GLU A 187 -16.93 8.10 3.15
C GLU A 187 -16.76 7.34 4.48
N ARG A 188 -15.68 7.63 5.22
CA ARG A 188 -15.43 7.04 6.55
C ARG A 188 -16.53 7.37 7.54
N ALA A 189 -16.97 8.62 7.57
CA ALA A 189 -18.08 9.05 8.42
C ALA A 189 -19.40 8.36 8.06
N ALA A 190 -19.69 8.22 6.76
CA ALA A 190 -20.89 7.54 6.28
C ALA A 190 -20.89 6.05 6.68
N LEU A 191 -19.77 5.35 6.48
CA LEU A 191 -19.61 3.96 6.90
C LEU A 191 -19.73 3.81 8.42
N ALA A 192 -19.06 4.68 9.19
CA ALA A 192 -19.10 4.66 10.64
C ALA A 192 -20.53 4.88 11.18
N ASN A 193 -21.31 5.78 10.59
CA ASN A 193 -22.69 6.05 11.00
C ASN A 193 -23.65 4.89 10.68
N ARG A 194 -23.37 4.12 9.63
CA ARG A 194 -24.21 2.99 9.22
C ARG A 194 -24.12 1.80 10.18
N ILE A 195 -22.99 1.63 10.85
CA ILE A 195 -22.70 0.44 11.66
C ILE A 195 -22.94 0.75 13.14
N LYS A 196 -23.72 -0.11 13.80
CA LYS A 196 -23.99 0.02 15.24
C LYS A 196 -22.74 -0.33 16.06
N PRO A 197 -22.48 0.34 17.20
CA PRO A 197 -21.35 0.00 18.07
C PRO A 197 -21.29 -1.48 18.50
N ALA A 198 -22.46 -2.08 18.77
CA ALA A 198 -22.55 -3.50 19.09
C ALA A 198 -22.09 -4.41 17.93
N THR A 199 -22.33 -4.01 16.69
CA THR A 199 -21.84 -4.71 15.49
C THR A 199 -20.32 -4.57 15.37
N LEU A 200 -19.77 -3.37 15.59
CA LEU A 200 -18.31 -3.16 15.58
C LEU A 200 -17.62 -4.06 16.63
N LEU A 201 -18.17 -4.15 17.84
CA LEU A 201 -17.64 -5.01 18.90
C LEU A 201 -17.64 -6.50 18.49
N LYS A 202 -18.73 -6.98 17.89
CA LYS A 202 -18.79 -8.37 17.39
C LYS A 202 -17.75 -8.65 16.31
N ILE A 203 -17.56 -7.71 15.38
CA ILE A 203 -16.54 -7.85 14.33
C ILE A 203 -15.14 -7.88 14.95
N TYR A 204 -14.87 -7.06 15.97
CA TYR A 204 -13.62 -7.12 16.73
C TYR A 204 -13.36 -8.49 17.36
N GLN A 205 -14.38 -9.07 17.99
CA GLN A 205 -14.27 -10.41 18.59
C GLN A 205 -13.96 -11.47 17.54
N ILE A 206 -14.66 -11.43 16.39
CA ILE A 206 -14.41 -12.33 15.26
C ILE A 206 -12.96 -12.20 14.77
N LEU A 207 -12.46 -10.97 14.61
CA LEU A 207 -11.09 -10.73 14.14
C LEU A 207 -10.03 -11.24 15.14
N LEU A 208 -10.22 -10.98 16.44
CA LEU A 208 -9.29 -11.45 17.49
C LEU A 208 -9.24 -12.98 17.59
N GLU A 209 -10.41 -13.63 17.53
CA GLU A 209 -10.49 -15.09 17.51
C GLU A 209 -9.83 -15.67 16.25
N ALA A 210 -10.08 -15.05 15.10
CA ALA A 210 -9.47 -15.44 13.83
C ALA A 210 -7.95 -15.26 13.87
N GLU A 211 -7.44 -14.15 14.40
CA GLU A 211 -6.00 -13.89 14.49
C GLU A 211 -5.32 -14.97 15.34
N LEU A 212 -5.87 -15.30 16.50
CA LEU A 212 -5.35 -16.35 17.37
C LEU A 212 -5.36 -17.72 16.67
N LEU A 213 -6.45 -18.06 16.00
CA LEU A 213 -6.61 -19.33 15.32
C LEU A 213 -5.65 -19.46 14.13
N ILE A 214 -5.52 -18.41 13.31
CA ILE A 214 -4.61 -18.40 12.15
C ILE A 214 -3.14 -18.47 12.60
N LYS A 215 -2.78 -17.84 13.73
CA LYS A 215 -1.42 -17.92 14.30
C LYS A 215 -1.04 -19.33 14.77
N THR A 216 -2.00 -20.09 15.28
CA THR A 216 -1.77 -21.42 15.85
C THR A 216 -1.99 -22.56 14.85
N SER A 217 -2.60 -22.28 13.69
CA SER A 217 -2.95 -23.30 12.69
C SER A 217 -1.84 -23.59 11.67
N PRO A 218 -1.82 -24.80 11.07
CA PRO A 218 -0.91 -25.14 9.98
C PRO A 218 -1.08 -24.23 8.76
N ALA A 219 0.01 -23.98 8.03
CA ALA A 219 0.02 -23.09 6.86
C ALA A 219 -1.06 -23.43 5.81
N SER A 220 -1.31 -24.71 5.56
CA SER A 220 -2.31 -25.21 4.60
C SER A 220 -3.76 -24.85 4.92
N THR A 221 -4.05 -24.38 6.13
CA THR A 221 -5.41 -24.06 6.58
C THR A 221 -5.67 -22.56 6.76
N LYS A 222 -4.62 -21.73 6.74
CA LYS A 222 -4.70 -20.31 7.08
C LYS A 222 -5.57 -19.52 6.11
N GLU A 223 -5.47 -19.83 4.82
CA GLU A 223 -6.28 -19.20 3.77
C GLU A 223 -7.77 -19.51 3.94
N SER A 224 -8.12 -20.79 4.14
CA SER A 224 -9.51 -21.20 4.41
C SER A 224 -10.09 -20.55 5.66
N LEU A 225 -9.28 -20.42 6.72
CA LEU A 225 -9.67 -19.72 7.95
C LEU A 225 -9.89 -18.23 7.72
N PHE A 226 -9.07 -17.60 6.87
CA PHE A 226 -9.23 -16.20 6.49
C PHE A 226 -10.55 -15.98 5.73
N TYR A 227 -10.86 -16.78 4.71
CA TYR A 227 -12.15 -16.69 4.01
C TYR A 227 -13.34 -16.93 4.95
N ALA A 228 -13.26 -17.94 5.83
CA ALA A 228 -14.29 -18.18 6.82
C ALA A 228 -14.50 -16.96 7.74
N THR A 229 -13.43 -16.24 8.08
CA THR A 229 -13.48 -15.00 8.86
C THR A 229 -14.19 -13.90 8.09
N LEU A 230 -13.84 -13.69 6.82
CA LEU A 230 -14.49 -12.68 5.96
C LEU A 230 -16.01 -12.93 5.81
N ILE A 231 -16.41 -14.20 5.67
CA ILE A 231 -17.82 -14.60 5.60
C ILE A 231 -18.54 -14.25 6.91
N LYS A 232 -17.98 -14.62 8.06
CA LYS A 232 -18.54 -14.29 9.39
C LYS A 232 -18.70 -12.78 9.61
N ILE A 233 -17.72 -11.99 9.16
CA ILE A 233 -17.81 -10.52 9.24
C ILE A 233 -18.99 -10.02 8.40
N ARG A 234 -19.15 -10.54 7.17
CA ARG A 234 -20.24 -10.14 6.26
C ARG A 234 -21.63 -10.49 6.81
N GLU A 235 -21.77 -11.59 7.53
CA GLU A 235 -23.03 -12.00 8.17
C GLU A 235 -23.46 -11.06 9.30
N VAL A 236 -22.50 -10.43 9.99
CA VAL A 236 -22.75 -9.57 11.15
C VAL A 236 -22.87 -8.09 10.78
N LEU A 237 -22.25 -7.67 9.68
CA LEU A 237 -22.48 -6.36 9.05
C LEU A 237 -23.94 -6.20 8.62
#